data_AF-A0AAU6T4Z2-F1
#
_entry.id   AF-A0AAU6T4Z2-F1
#
_cell.length_a   1.000
_cell.length_b   1.000
_cell.length_c   1.000
_cell.angle_alpha   90.00
_cell.angle_beta   90.00
_cell.angle_gamma   90.00
#
_symmetry.space_group_name_H-M   'P 1'
#
loop_
_entity.id
_entity.type
_entity.pdbx_description
1 polymer ?
#
loop_
_entity_poly.entity_id
_entity_poly.type
_entity_poly.pdbx_seq_one_letter_code
_entity_poly.pdbx_strand_id
1 'polypeptide(L)' 'MIALLDGGFTVKTLQLKPRLRLLPANPAFAPIDPCMSLSLELFGVVTHVIGNLRQRDGYSAR' A
#
# COMPACT_ATOMS: atom_id res chain seq x y z
N MET A 1 5.71 -0.68 -0.48
CA MET A 1 6.59 -0.43 -1.66
C MET A 1 6.00 0.72 -2.46
N ILE A 2 6.82 1.35 -3.29
CA ILE A 2 6.38 2.36 -4.27
C ILE A 2 6.50 1.71 -5.66
N ALA A 3 5.45 1.81 -6.46
CA ALA A 3 5.42 1.26 -7.82
C ALA A 3 4.67 2.15 -8.81
N LEU A 4 4.97 1.94 -10.09
CA LEU A 4 4.10 2.34 -11.20
C LEU A 4 3.22 1.15 -11.56
N LEU A 5 1.92 1.38 -11.62
CA LEU A 5 0.91 0.42 -12.02
C LEU A 5 0.11 1.04 -13.16
N ASP A 6 0.24 0.51 -14.38
CA ASP A 6 -0.44 1.02 -15.59
C ASP A 6 -0.31 2.55 -15.76
N GLY A 7 0.92 3.04 -15.61
CA GLY A 7 1.26 4.46 -15.73
C GLY A 7 0.90 5.33 -14.53
N GLY A 8 0.23 4.78 -13.50
CA GLY A 8 -0.12 5.47 -12.27
C GLY A 8 0.75 5.08 -11.08
N PHE A 9 1.19 6.05 -10.28
CA PHE A 9 1.93 5.76 -9.05
C PHE A 9 1.02 5.16 -7.97
N THR A 10 1.53 4.16 -7.25
CA THR A 10 0.81 3.53 -6.13
C THR A 10 1.74 3.15 -4.98
N VAL A 11 1.17 3.14 -3.77
CA VAL A 11 1.80 2.61 -2.56
C VAL A 11 0.94 1.48 -2.03
N LYS A 12 1.52 0.28 -1.97
CA LYS A 12 0.88 -0.97 -1.55
C LYS A 12 1.90 -1.84 -0.80
N THR A 13 1.41 -2.83 -0.07
CA THR A 13 2.27 -3.91 0.46
C THR A 13 2.46 -4.97 -0.62
N LEU A 14 3.70 -5.31 -0.95
CA LEU A 14 4.00 -6.38 -1.89
C LEU A 14 3.99 -7.72 -1.14
N GLN A 15 3.03 -8.57 -1.49
CA GLN A 15 2.98 -9.96 -1.04
C GLN A 15 3.67 -10.84 -2.08
N LEU A 16 4.61 -11.69 -1.66
CA LEU A 16 5.27 -12.65 -2.55
C LEU A 16 4.75 -14.09 -2.39
N LYS A 17 4.21 -14.44 -1.21
CA LYS A 17 3.76 -15.78 -0.86
C LYS A 17 2.37 -15.75 -0.21
N PRO A 18 1.49 -16.74 -0.45
CA PRO A 18 1.68 -17.87 -1.38
C PRO A 18 1.60 -17.47 -2.86
N ARG A 19 1.15 -16.25 -3.16
CA ARG A 19 1.07 -15.68 -4.50
C ARG A 19 1.48 -14.21 -4.51
N LEU A 20 1.95 -13.73 -5.67
CA LEU A 20 2.31 -12.34 -5.90
C LEU A 20 1.06 -11.45 -5.89
N ARG A 21 0.99 -10.47 -4.98
CA ARG A 21 -0.13 -9.50 -4.89
C ARG A 21 0.32 -8.14 -4.39
N LEU A 22 -0.40 -7.09 -4.78
CA LEU A 22 -0.34 -5.77 -4.17
C LEU A 22 -1.52 -5.61 -3.21
N LEU A 23 -1.23 -5.64 -1.91
CA LEU A 23 -2.24 -5.51 -0.87
C LEU A 23 -2.48 -4.03 -0.51
N PRO A 24 -3.74 -3.59 -0.40
CA PRO A 24 -4.06 -2.27 0.11
C PRO A 24 -3.93 -2.22 1.64
N ALA A 25 -3.61 -1.03 2.17
CA ALA A 25 -3.68 -0.74 3.60
C ALA A 25 -5.04 -0.15 4.03
N ASN A 26 -6.03 -0.14 3.14
CA ASN A 26 -7.40 0.29 3.40
C ASN A 26 -8.37 -0.83 2.96
N PRO A 27 -9.19 -1.39 3.88
CA PRO A 27 -10.13 -2.47 3.57
C PRO A 27 -11.18 -2.16 2.51
N ALA A 28 -11.46 -0.88 2.23
CA ALA A 28 -12.39 -0.48 1.17
C ALA A 28 -11.88 -0.81 -0.24
N PHE A 29 -10.62 -1.21 -0.38
CA PHE A 29 -9.99 -1.55 -1.66
C PHE A 29 -9.65 -3.04 -1.72
N ALA A 30 -9.79 -3.63 -2.90
CA ALA A 30 -9.40 -5.01 -3.14
C ALA A 30 -7.88 -5.16 -3.36
N PRO A 31 -7.30 -6.33 -3.04
CA PRO A 31 -5.97 -6.73 -3.53
C PRO A 31 -5.90 -6.71 -5.05
N ILE A 32 -4.71 -6.39 -5.58
CA ILE A 32 -4.43 -6.43 -7.03
C ILE A 32 -3.46 -7.58 -7.29
N ASP A 33 -3.82 -8.48 -8.20
CA ASP A 33 -3.00 -9.59 -8.65
C ASP A 33 -2.32 -9.16 -9.97
N PRO A 34 -1.00 -8.90 -10.00
CA PRO A 34 -0.32 -8.50 -11.22
C PRO A 34 -0.43 -9.61 -12.27
N CYS A 35 -0.85 -9.26 -13.48
CA CYS A 35 -0.98 -10.18 -14.62
C CYS A 35 -0.22 -9.63 -15.83
N MET A 36 -0.02 -10.45 -16.86
CA MET A 36 0.76 -10.10 -18.06
C MET A 36 0.28 -8.83 -18.79
N SER A 37 -1.01 -8.50 -18.68
CA SER A 37 -1.58 -7.30 -19.32
C SER A 37 -1.38 -6.02 -18.50
N LEU A 38 -0.89 -6.14 -17.28
CA LEU A 38 -0.76 -5.05 -16.32
C LEU A 38 0.72 -4.78 -16.07
N SER A 39 1.12 -3.56 -16.39
CA SER A 39 2.50 -3.10 -16.24
C SER A 39 2.78 -2.74 -14.79
N LEU A 40 3.79 -3.39 -14.20
CA LEU A 40 4.21 -3.16 -12.82
C LEU A 40 5.71 -2.86 -12.79
N GLU A 41 6.06 -1.65 -12.36
CA GLU A 41 7.44 -1.23 -12.14
C GLU A 41 7.65 -0.92 -10.66
N LEU A 42 8.67 -1.52 -10.04
CA LEU A 42 8.97 -1.32 -8.62
C LEU A 42 10.09 -0.27 -8.46
N PHE A 43 9.81 0.82 -7.75
CA PHE A 43 10.79 1.88 -7.51
C PHE A 43 11.57 1.69 -6.22
N GLY A 44 10.97 1.05 -5.22
CA GLY A 44 11.66 0.82 -3.94
C GLY A 44 10.74 0.46 -2.80
N VAL A 45 11.36 0.32 -1.63
CA VAL A 45 10.69 0.01 -0.37
C VAL A 45 10.39 1.28 0.41
N VAL A 46 9.25 1.31 1.07
CA VAL A 46 8.91 2.39 2.01
C VAL A 46 9.51 2.00 3.35
N THR A 47 10.39 2.82 3.91
CA THR A 47 11.03 2.57 5.20
C THR A 47 10.48 3.47 6.32
N HIS A 48 9.98 4.65 5.96
CA HIS A 48 9.46 5.63 6.91
C HIS A 48 8.18 6.26 6.36
N VAL A 49 7.27 6.59 7.28
CA VAL A 49 6.06 7.36 7.01
C VAL A 49 6.10 8.60 7.89
N ILE A 50 6.08 9.78 7.28
CA ILE A 50 6.02 11.05 8.00
C ILE A 50 4.60 11.58 7.85
N GLY A 51 3.91 11.74 8.96
CA GLY A 51 2.55 12.26 9.00
C GLY A 51 2.34 13.15 10.22
N ASN A 52 1.47 14.14 10.08
CA ASN A 52 1.04 14.94 11.22
C ASN A 52 0.06 14.11 12.06
N LEU A 53 0.52 13.64 13.22
CA LEU A 53 -0.38 13.04 14.20
C LEU A 53 -1.19 14.17 14.83
N ARG A 54 -2.38 14.46 14.29
CA ARG A 54 -3.36 15.23 15.06
C ARG A 54 -3.84 14.33 16.18
N GLN A 55 -3.35 14.58 17.39
CA GLN A 55 -3.89 14.00 18.61
C GLN A 55 -5.37 14.33 18.65
N ARG A 56 -6.24 13.32 18.50
CA ARG A 56 -7.62 13.48 18.95
C ARG A 56 -7.57 13.46 20.47
N ASP A 57 -7.65 14.63 21.08
CA ASP A 57 -7.98 14.75 22.49
C ASP A 57 -9.31 14.03 22.74
N GLY A 58 -9.27 12.91 23.46
CA GLY A 58 -10.47 12.14 23.74
C GLY A 58 -10.26 10.66 24.07
N TYR A 59 -9.30 10.33 24.94
CA TYR A 59 -9.41 9.12 25.75
C TYR A 59 -9.68 9.55 27.19
N SER A 60 -10.96 9.78 27.49
CA SER A 60 -11.44 9.89 28.87
C SER A 60 -11.36 8.49 29.47
N ALA A 61 -10.58 8.38 30.54
CA ALA A 61 -10.48 7.19 31.36
C ALA A 61 -11.87 6.72 31.81
N ARG A 62 -12.15 5.44 31.63
CA ARG A 62 -13.12 4.66 32.39
C ARG A 62 -12.55 3.28 32.62
#